data_AF-A0A0C4DPP9-F1
#
_entry.id   AF-A0A0C4DPP9-F1
#
_cell.length_a   1.000
_cell.length_b   1.000
_cell.length_c   1.000
_cell.angle_alpha   90.00
_cell.angle_beta   90.00
_cell.angle_gamma   90.00
#
_symmetry.space_group_name_H-M   'P 1'
#
loop_
_entity.id
_entity.type
_entity.pdbx_description
1 polymer ?
#
loop_
_entity_poly.entity_id
_entity_poly.type
_entity_poly.pdbx_seq_one_letter_code
_entity_poly.pdbx_strand_id
1 'polypeptide(L)'
;MPSPFHQAEIFKALSSISASQRVLDVLARLHDEALGEPPFAKRARKNWALAGRDEVQRWIELREGDLLETLKTDMPSQVDFLLLDIWTPLALPTLKLVKPHLKKGAIVLADNVEAAKEGYRDLLEYVGRPESGFRSTILPYGGGFQMLVYVGFD
;
A
#
# COMPACT_ATOMS: atom_id res chain seq x y z
N MET A 1 0.00 -13.24 12.71
CA MET A 1 0.88 -14.02 11.82
C MET A 1 1.19 -13.14 10.60
N PRO A 2 2.43 -13.11 10.12
CA PRO A 2 2.79 -12.37 8.90
C PRO A 2 2.00 -12.93 7.72
N SER A 3 1.60 -12.08 6.80
CA SER A 3 0.73 -12.51 5.72
C SER A 3 1.45 -13.39 4.70
N PRO A 4 0.70 -14.23 3.95
CA PRO A 4 1.27 -15.09 2.92
C PRO A 4 2.12 -14.32 1.89
N PHE A 5 1.79 -13.05 1.63
CA PHE A 5 2.54 -12.17 0.73
C PHE A 5 3.94 -11.84 1.27
N HIS A 6 4.02 -11.43 2.55
CA HIS A 6 5.30 -11.13 3.20
C HIS A 6 6.18 -12.38 3.30
N GLN A 7 5.58 -13.55 3.56
CA GLN A 7 6.31 -14.82 3.57
C GLN A 7 6.93 -15.16 2.19
N ALA A 8 6.20 -14.96 1.09
CA ALA A 8 6.74 -15.29 -0.24
C ALA A 8 7.95 -14.42 -0.63
N GLU A 9 7.90 -13.12 -0.34
CA GLU A 9 8.97 -12.19 -0.71
C GLU A 9 10.18 -12.27 0.23
N ILE A 10 9.98 -12.57 1.52
CA ILE A 10 11.13 -12.81 2.40
C ILE A 10 11.88 -14.07 1.99
N PHE A 11 11.19 -15.15 1.61
CA PHE A 11 11.85 -16.36 1.11
C PHE A 11 12.63 -16.10 -0.18
N LYS A 12 12.09 -15.27 -1.07
CA LYS A 12 12.78 -14.82 -2.28
C LYS A 12 14.03 -13.99 -1.95
N ALA A 13 13.93 -13.02 -1.04
CA ALA A 13 15.08 -12.24 -0.59
C ALA A 13 16.15 -13.11 0.08
N LEU A 14 15.76 -14.01 0.99
CA LEU A 14 16.67 -14.94 1.67
C LEU A 14 17.33 -15.93 0.70
N SER A 15 16.62 -16.38 -0.33
CA SER A 15 17.18 -17.28 -1.36
C SER A 15 18.30 -16.66 -2.19
N SER A 16 18.40 -15.33 -2.22
CA SER A 16 19.48 -14.60 -2.89
C SER A 16 20.73 -14.42 -2.03
N ILE A 17 20.68 -14.80 -0.75
CA ILE A 17 21.75 -14.62 0.23
C ILE A 17 22.44 -15.96 0.49
N SER A 18 23.75 -16.02 0.24
CA SER A 18 24.57 -17.17 0.67
C SER A 18 25.00 -16.98 2.13
N ALA A 19 24.35 -17.69 3.05
CA ALA A 19 24.66 -17.67 4.48
C ALA A 19 24.31 -19.02 5.13
N SER A 20 24.75 -19.24 6.37
CA SER A 20 24.35 -20.44 7.11
C SER A 20 22.84 -20.43 7.41
N GLN A 21 22.23 -21.61 7.54
CA GLN A 21 20.80 -21.72 7.87
C GLN A 21 20.42 -20.89 9.09
N ARG A 22 21.29 -20.88 10.12
CA ARG A 22 21.09 -20.08 11.34
C ARG A 22 21.00 -18.57 11.06
N VAL A 23 21.75 -18.06 10.09
CA VAL A 23 21.67 -16.65 9.70
C VAL A 23 20.39 -16.36 8.94
N LEU A 24 19.98 -17.25 8.02
CA LEU A 24 18.73 -17.12 7.28
C LEU A 24 17.52 -17.14 8.23
N ASP A 25 17.52 -18.01 9.24
CA ASP A 25 16.46 -18.09 10.25
C ASP A 25 16.40 -16.81 11.11
N VAL A 26 17.55 -16.23 11.46
CA VAL A 26 17.61 -14.95 12.19
C VAL A 26 17.10 -13.80 11.33
N LEU A 27 17.49 -13.74 10.05
CA LEU A 27 16.98 -12.72 9.12
C LEU A 27 15.47 -12.86 8.91
N ALA A 28 14.98 -14.10 8.83
CA ALA A 28 13.55 -14.38 8.73
C ALA A 28 12.78 -13.83 9.93
N ARG A 29 13.26 -14.17 11.13
CA ARG A 29 12.68 -13.68 12.37
C ARG A 29 12.75 -12.16 12.50
N LEU A 30 13.87 -11.53 12.16
CA LEU A 30 14.04 -10.07 12.24
C LEU A 30 13.11 -9.32 11.28
N HIS A 31 12.86 -9.87 10.10
CA HIS A 31 11.88 -9.33 9.17
C HIS A 31 10.46 -9.46 9.72
N ASP A 32 10.10 -10.64 10.25
CA ASP A 32 8.79 -10.85 10.89
C ASP A 32 8.60 -9.93 12.12
N GLU A 33 9.64 -9.73 12.92
CA GLU A 33 9.65 -8.77 14.04
C GLU A 33 9.53 -7.33 13.56
N ALA A 34 10.18 -6.96 12.45
CA ALA A 34 10.04 -5.63 11.85
C ALA A 34 8.62 -5.37 11.30
N LEU A 35 7.90 -6.43 10.92
CA LEU A 35 6.51 -6.38 10.46
C LEU A 35 5.50 -6.54 11.62
N GLY A 36 5.90 -7.17 12.71
CA GLY A 36 5.06 -7.52 13.86
C GLY A 36 4.99 -6.38 14.87
N GLU A 37 3.96 -5.54 14.71
CA GLU A 37 3.69 -4.35 15.53
C GLU A 37 4.73 -3.23 15.34
N PRO A 38 4.57 -2.42 14.27
CA PRO A 38 5.55 -1.39 14.01
C PRO A 38 5.49 -0.34 15.14
N PRO A 39 6.63 0.14 15.66
CA PRO A 39 6.67 1.32 16.55
C PRO A 39 5.93 2.54 15.97
N PHE A 40 5.60 2.51 14.68
CA PHE A 40 4.81 3.49 13.95
C PHE A 40 3.34 3.57 14.38
N ALA A 41 2.62 2.48 14.69
CA ALA A 41 1.19 2.56 15.02
C ALA A 41 0.94 3.32 16.33
N LYS A 42 1.63 2.90 17.40
CA LYS A 42 1.61 3.60 18.69
C LYS A 42 2.08 5.05 18.57
N ARG A 43 3.14 5.30 17.78
CA ARG A 43 3.65 6.65 17.54
C ARG A 43 2.65 7.51 16.76
N ALA A 44 2.00 6.95 15.74
CA ALA A 44 1.01 7.64 14.93
C ALA A 44 -0.18 8.06 15.78
N ARG A 45 -0.74 7.15 16.59
CA ARG A 45 -1.80 7.47 17.55
C ARG A 45 -1.40 8.60 18.51
N LYS A 46 -0.16 8.58 19.02
CA LYS A 46 0.37 9.68 19.84
C LYS A 46 0.43 11.00 19.07
N ASN A 47 0.91 11.00 17.83
CA ASN A 47 1.02 12.20 17.00
C ASN A 47 -0.36 12.78 16.65
N TRP A 48 -1.33 11.93 16.31
CA TRP A 48 -2.71 12.38 16.03
C TRP A 48 -3.37 12.97 17.26
N ALA A 49 -3.17 12.37 18.44
CA ALA A 49 -3.67 12.92 19.69
C ALA A 49 -3.07 14.29 20.01
N LEU A 50 -1.78 14.50 19.70
CA LEU A 50 -1.10 15.79 19.85
C LEU A 50 -1.60 16.84 18.83
N ALA A 51 -2.01 16.40 17.63
CA ALA A 51 -2.56 17.28 16.60
C ALA A 51 -4.00 17.74 16.89
N GLY A 52 -4.72 17.04 17.77
CA GLY A 52 -6.08 17.39 18.20
C GLY A 52 -7.01 16.18 18.15
N ARG A 53 -7.71 15.90 19.27
CA ARG A 53 -8.61 14.74 19.36
C ARG A 53 -9.84 14.92 18.48
N ASP A 54 -10.46 16.09 18.53
CA ASP A 54 -11.71 16.39 17.83
C ASP A 54 -11.47 16.92 16.40
N GLU A 55 -10.30 17.49 16.15
CA GLU A 55 -9.89 18.07 14.88
C GLU A 55 -9.29 17.04 13.93
N VAL A 56 -8.50 16.10 14.47
CA VAL A 56 -7.71 15.15 13.66
C VAL A 56 -8.03 13.71 14.03
N GLN A 57 -7.78 13.31 15.28
CA GLN A 57 -7.79 11.89 15.65
C GLN A 57 -9.14 11.21 15.39
N ARG A 58 -10.26 11.89 15.64
CA ARG A 58 -11.61 11.33 15.45
C ARG A 58 -11.94 10.95 14.00
N TRP A 59 -11.20 11.48 13.02
CA TRP A 59 -11.40 11.22 11.60
C TRP A 59 -10.50 10.10 11.06
N ILE A 60 -9.65 9.51 11.92
CA ILE A 60 -8.67 8.50 11.51
C ILE A 60 -9.07 7.15 12.08
N GLU A 61 -9.39 6.22 11.19
CA GLU A 61 -9.46 4.80 11.49
C GLU A 61 -8.10 4.16 11.16
N LEU A 62 -7.42 3.61 12.17
CA LEU A 62 -6.18 2.85 11.96
C LEU A 62 -6.49 1.36 12.00
N ARG A 63 -6.22 0.67 10.89
CA ARG A 63 -6.28 -0.78 10.76
C ARG A 63 -4.88 -1.36 10.89
N GLU A 64 -4.66 -2.13 11.95
CA GLU A 64 -3.37 -2.76 12.24
C GLU A 64 -3.38 -4.22 11.77
N GLY A 65 -2.36 -4.62 11.01
CA GLY A 65 -2.24 -5.96 10.44
C GLY A 65 -1.90 -5.92 8.95
N ASP A 66 -2.12 -7.03 8.25
CA ASP A 66 -1.97 -7.06 6.80
C ASP A 66 -3.08 -6.23 6.14
N LEU A 67 -2.69 -5.23 5.37
CA LEU A 67 -3.61 -4.40 4.61
C LEU A 67 -4.46 -5.22 3.63
N LEU A 68 -3.92 -6.31 3.05
CA LEU A 68 -4.68 -7.13 2.10
C LEU A 68 -5.78 -7.94 2.78
N GLU A 69 -5.70 -8.15 4.09
CA GLU A 69 -6.78 -8.77 4.87
C GLU A 69 -7.71 -7.72 5.47
N THR A 70 -7.15 -6.66 6.05
CA THR A 70 -7.94 -5.61 6.74
C THR A 70 -8.78 -4.75 5.81
N LEU A 71 -8.44 -4.65 4.51
CA LEU A 71 -9.26 -3.96 3.51
C LEU A 71 -10.36 -4.83 2.89
N LYS A 72 -10.45 -6.12 3.24
CA LYS A 72 -11.54 -7.00 2.75
C LYS A 72 -12.87 -6.76 3.44
N THR A 73 -12.85 -6.22 4.67
CA THR A 73 -14.05 -5.98 5.47
C THR A 73 -14.19 -4.51 5.81
N ASP A 74 -15.42 -4.10 6.16
CA ASP A 74 -15.71 -2.78 6.75
C ASP A 74 -15.23 -1.58 5.92
N MET A 75 -15.06 -1.75 4.60
CA MET A 75 -14.73 -0.64 3.71
C MET A 75 -15.92 0.32 3.63
N PRO A 76 -15.68 1.64 3.53
CA PRO A 76 -16.75 2.59 3.31
C PRO A 76 -17.44 2.30 1.97
N SER A 77 -18.73 2.60 1.89
CA SER A 77 -19.51 2.43 0.66
C SER A 77 -18.98 3.28 -0.50
N GLN A 78 -18.23 4.34 -0.20
CA GLN A 78 -17.65 5.24 -1.18
C GLN A 78 -16.27 5.72 -0.72
N VAL A 79 -15.30 5.67 -1.64
CA VAL A 79 -13.95 6.21 -1.51
C VAL A 79 -13.75 7.26 -2.59
N ASP A 80 -13.42 8.48 -2.15
CA ASP A 80 -13.20 9.62 -3.04
C ASP A 80 -11.71 9.81 -3.37
N PHE A 81 -10.83 9.31 -2.51
CA PHE A 81 -9.38 9.49 -2.60
C PHE A 81 -8.64 8.30 -2.01
N LEU A 82 -7.55 7.88 -2.67
CA LEU A 82 -6.63 6.84 -2.18
C LEU A 82 -5.19 7.31 -2.41
N LEU A 83 -4.37 7.27 -1.35
CA LEU A 83 -2.92 7.47 -1.45
C LEU A 83 -2.21 6.12 -1.29
N LEU A 84 -1.38 5.77 -2.26
CA LEU A 84 -0.49 4.61 -2.27
C LEU A 84 0.95 5.09 -2.09
N ASP A 85 1.30 5.41 -0.84
CA ASP A 85 2.69 5.46 -0.38
C ASP A 85 2.96 4.15 0.36
N ILE A 86 3.39 3.17 -0.42
CA ILE A 86 3.31 1.76 -0.05
C ILE A 86 4.53 1.01 -0.57
N TRP A 87 4.80 -0.15 0.00
CA TRP A 87 5.69 -1.10 -0.63
C TRP A 87 5.12 -1.52 -1.99
N THR A 88 5.84 -1.18 -3.05
CA THR A 88 5.33 -1.13 -4.42
C THR A 88 4.66 -2.42 -4.94
N PRO A 89 5.08 -3.65 -4.57
CA PRO A 89 4.39 -4.88 -4.98
C PRO A 89 2.95 -4.99 -4.45
N LEU A 90 2.62 -4.30 -3.36
CA LEU A 90 1.28 -4.29 -2.77
C LEU A 90 0.35 -3.27 -3.45
N ALA A 91 0.86 -2.35 -4.27
CA ALA A 91 0.07 -1.25 -4.82
C ALA A 91 -1.10 -1.74 -5.69
N LEU A 92 -0.86 -2.68 -6.62
CA LEU A 92 -1.93 -3.23 -7.47
C LEU A 92 -2.93 -4.10 -6.67
N PRO A 93 -2.51 -5.07 -5.84
CA PRO A 93 -3.43 -5.82 -4.97
C PRO A 93 -4.30 -4.91 -4.10
N THR A 94 -3.72 -3.85 -3.51
CA THR A 94 -4.45 -2.85 -2.72
C THR A 94 -5.47 -2.11 -3.58
N LEU A 95 -5.06 -1.60 -4.74
CA LEU A 95 -5.97 -0.91 -5.66
C LEU A 95 -7.16 -1.80 -6.04
N LYS A 96 -6.94 -3.10 -6.29
CA LYS A 96 -8.03 -4.04 -6.62
C LYS A 96 -9.04 -4.23 -5.49
N LEU A 97 -8.61 -4.20 -4.23
CA LEU A 97 -9.51 -4.27 -3.07
C LEU A 97 -10.31 -2.97 -2.88
N VAL A 98 -9.69 -1.82 -3.14
CA VAL A 98 -10.34 -0.51 -2.97
C VAL A 98 -11.22 -0.14 -4.17
N LYS A 99 -10.87 -0.57 -5.38
CA LYS A 99 -11.55 -0.19 -6.65
C LYS A 99 -13.08 -0.34 -6.61
N PRO A 100 -13.69 -1.41 -6.07
CA PRO A 100 -15.14 -1.54 -5.99
C PRO A 100 -15.84 -0.44 -5.18
N HIS A 101 -15.11 0.24 -4.29
CA HIS A 101 -15.60 1.31 -3.43
C HIS A 101 -15.31 2.70 -4.03
N LEU A 102 -14.53 2.81 -5.11
CA LEU A 102 -14.21 4.10 -5.72
C LEU A 102 -15.44 4.70 -6.40
N LYS A 103 -15.75 5.97 -6.10
CA LYS A 103 -16.73 6.72 -6.91
C LYS A 103 -16.16 7.09 -8.28
N LYS A 104 -17.01 7.25 -9.29
CA LYS A 104 -16.60 7.96 -10.52
C LYS A 104 -16.08 9.36 -10.14
N GLY A 105 -14.90 9.71 -10.63
CA GLY A 105 -14.13 10.90 -10.27
C GLY A 105 -13.20 10.74 -9.07
N ALA A 106 -13.13 9.58 -8.42
CA ALA A 106 -12.19 9.34 -7.33
C ALA A 106 -10.74 9.43 -7.82
N ILE A 107 -9.86 9.98 -6.99
CA ILE A 107 -8.44 10.18 -7.30
C ILE A 107 -7.62 9.12 -6.56
N VAL A 108 -6.76 8.41 -7.29
CA VAL A 108 -5.73 7.55 -6.70
C VAL A 108 -4.38 8.15 -7.00
N LEU A 109 -3.58 8.38 -5.95
CA LEU A 109 -2.20 8.84 -6.06
C LEU A 109 -1.25 7.71 -5.69
N ALA A 110 -0.21 7.47 -6.50
CA ALA A 110 0.87 6.54 -6.16
C ALA A 110 2.21 7.27 -6.20
N ASP A 111 2.95 7.21 -5.08
CA ASP A 111 4.19 7.97 -4.90
C ASP A 111 5.42 7.22 -5.39
N ASN A 112 6.45 7.96 -5.80
CA ASN A 112 7.73 7.46 -6.27
C ASN A 112 7.66 6.49 -7.47
N VAL A 113 6.69 6.66 -8.38
CA VAL A 113 6.46 5.72 -9.49
C VAL A 113 7.58 5.68 -10.53
N GLU A 114 8.34 6.76 -10.69
CA GLU A 114 9.51 6.78 -11.58
C GLU A 114 10.75 6.24 -10.87
N ALA A 115 10.94 6.60 -9.60
CA ALA A 115 12.05 6.11 -8.79
C ALA A 115 11.98 4.61 -8.52
N ALA A 116 10.78 4.05 -8.37
CA ALA A 116 10.53 2.63 -8.11
C ALA A 116 9.80 1.94 -9.27
N LYS A 117 10.09 2.36 -10.51
CA LYS A 117 9.37 1.95 -11.73
C LYS A 117 9.18 0.44 -11.88
N GLU A 118 10.22 -0.35 -11.60
CA GLU A 118 10.13 -1.82 -11.73
C GLU A 118 9.13 -2.42 -10.74
N GLY A 119 9.12 -1.94 -9.49
CA GLY A 119 8.18 -2.42 -8.47
C GLY A 119 6.73 -2.00 -8.72
N TYR A 120 6.52 -0.92 -9.48
CA TYR A 120 5.19 -0.46 -9.89
C TYR A 120 4.73 -1.00 -11.25
N ARG A 121 5.53 -1.83 -11.94
CA ARG A 121 5.23 -2.30 -13.30
C ARG A 121 3.80 -2.84 -13.41
N ASP A 122 3.42 -3.75 -12.52
CA ASP A 122 2.10 -4.40 -12.55
C ASP A 122 0.96 -3.38 -12.38
N LEU A 123 1.13 -2.38 -11.50
CA LEU A 123 0.16 -1.30 -11.33
C LEU A 123 0.03 -0.48 -12.61
N LEU A 124 1.16 -0.03 -13.17
CA LEU A 124 1.19 0.84 -14.35
C LEU A 124 0.62 0.13 -15.58
N GLU A 125 0.97 -1.15 -15.77
CA GLU A 125 0.38 -1.98 -16.83
C GLU A 125 -1.13 -2.17 -16.65
N TYR A 126 -1.59 -2.41 -15.43
CA TYR A 126 -3.02 -2.57 -15.16
C TYR A 126 -3.81 -1.29 -15.46
N VAL A 127 -3.36 -0.14 -14.98
CA VAL A 127 -4.07 1.14 -15.14
C VAL A 127 -3.93 1.72 -16.55
N GLY A 128 -2.88 1.36 -17.28
CA GLY A 128 -2.65 1.76 -18.67
C GLY A 128 -3.56 1.06 -19.69
N ARG A 129 -4.28 0.00 -19.28
CA ARG A 129 -5.24 -0.67 -20.17
C ARG A 129 -6.45 0.22 -20.47
N PRO A 130 -6.95 0.28 -21.72
CA PRO A 130 -8.13 1.07 -22.07
C PRO A 130 -9.36 0.76 -21.21
N GLU A 131 -9.53 -0.51 -20.85
CA GLU A 131 -10.62 -1.05 -20.04
C GLU A 131 -10.35 -0.98 -18.53
N SER A 132 -9.27 -0.35 -18.08
CA SER A 132 -8.95 -0.28 -16.64
C SER A 132 -9.99 0.54 -15.85
N GLY A 133 -10.72 1.43 -16.53
CA GLY A 133 -11.60 2.41 -15.91
C GLY A 133 -10.85 3.58 -15.27
N PHE A 134 -9.57 3.76 -15.61
CA PHE A 134 -8.74 4.87 -15.15
C PHE A 134 -8.27 5.77 -16.30
N ARG A 135 -8.05 7.05 -15.96
CA ARG A 135 -7.24 7.99 -16.74
C ARG A 135 -6.06 8.40 -15.89
N SER A 136 -4.88 8.46 -16.49
CA SER A 136 -3.63 8.59 -15.74
C SER A 136 -2.75 9.72 -16.26
N THR A 137 -2.02 10.37 -15.36
CA THR A 137 -0.93 11.30 -15.68
C THR A 137 0.10 11.31 -14.55
N ILE A 138 1.34 11.63 -14.85
CA ILE A 138 2.40 11.77 -13.83
C ILE A 138 2.53 13.25 -13.51
N LEU A 139 2.37 13.58 -12.23
CA LEU A 139 2.59 14.93 -11.72
C LEU A 139 4.10 15.19 -11.57
N PRO A 140 4.56 16.45 -11.76
CA PRO A 140 5.98 16.78 -11.88
C PRO A 140 6.67 16.90 -10.50
N TYR A 141 6.56 15.86 -9.67
CA TYR A 141 7.25 15.75 -8.39
C TYR A 141 8.46 14.82 -8.52
N GLY A 142 9.48 15.05 -7.68
CA GLY A 142 10.69 14.22 -7.67
C GLY A 142 10.36 12.76 -7.40
N GLY A 143 10.95 11.85 -8.18
CA GLY A 143 10.65 10.41 -8.10
C GLY A 143 9.35 9.99 -8.79
N GLY A 144 8.57 10.94 -9.33
CA GLY A 144 7.32 10.72 -10.06
C GLY A 144 6.14 10.47 -9.13
N PHE A 145 5.06 11.24 -9.32
CA PHE A 145 3.83 11.09 -8.55
C PHE A 145 2.64 10.81 -9.47
N GLN A 146 2.24 9.54 -9.56
CA GLN A 146 1.20 9.11 -10.48
C GLN A 146 -0.16 9.56 -9.96
N MET A 147 -0.89 10.33 -10.76
CA MET A 147 -2.31 10.59 -10.55
C MET A 147 -3.13 9.70 -11.46
N LEU A 148 -4.15 9.07 -10.88
CA LEU A 148 -5.19 8.31 -11.58
C LEU A 148 -6.54 8.90 -11.22
N VAL A 149 -7.42 9.04 -12.21
CA VAL A 149 -8.83 9.39 -12.01
C VAL A 149 -9.66 8.18 -12.40
N TYR A 150 -10.47 7.65 -11.49
CA TYR A 150 -11.40 6.56 -11.77
C TYR A 150 -12.59 7.11 -12.55
N VAL A 151 -12.70 6.75 -13.83
CA VAL A 151 -13.82 7.15 -14.70
C VAL A 151 -14.94 6.11 -14.71
N GLY A 152 -14.68 4.95 -14.11
CA GLY A 152 -15.59 3.81 -14.10
C GLY A 152 -15.61 3.08 -15.44
N PHE A 153 -16.63 2.23 -15.60
CA PHE A 153 -16.97 1.64 -16.87
C PHE A 153 -18.18 2.40 -17.42
N ASP A 154 -18.22 2.55 -18.75
CA ASP A 154 -19.40 3.02 -19.46
C ASP A 154 -20.39 1.87 -19.65
#